data_AF-A0A847ME91-F1
#
_entry.id   AF-A0A847ME91-F1
#
_cell.length_a   1.000
_cell.length_b   1.000
_cell.length_c   1.000
_cell.angle_alpha   90.00
_cell.angle_beta   90.00
_cell.angle_gamma   90.00
#
_symmetry.space_group_name_H-M   'P 1'
#
loop_
_entity.id
_entity.type
_entity.pdbx_description
1 polymer ?
#
loop_
_entity_poly.entity_id
_entity_poly.type
_entity_poly.pdbx_seq_one_letter_code
_entity_poly.pdbx_strand_id
1 'polypeptide(L)'
;MKLKSFIFFNIIVLVLGITSLAFGWSLEEAAKPYAGVTLRFITETTPPSYWVEEALPEFEQATGIKVIVERQAHPHLEEKALMDFASKTGIYDIFNFDYSWTGKYVKAGYIEPFEQFIDNPALADPNNDLKDFYPRMWEGTMWDGKAYGYPFDSVIQYLFWNKAIYDEYGVAGPPKKPDEWMDTMQKLNHPPQLYGVGMMAKRHLSVVCEWLCILWAFQGQLYDENYNVLLNDENGIKATEYYKKMTEFAPP
;
A
#
# COMPACT_ATOMS: atom_id res chain seq x y z
N MET A 1 -33.87 13.35 -77.44
CA MET A 1 -34.59 12.09 -77.15
C MET A 1 -34.82 12.03 -75.65
N LYS A 2 -36.10 11.98 -75.24
CA LYS A 2 -36.70 11.84 -73.89
C LYS A 2 -35.81 11.06 -72.89
N LEU A 3 -35.62 11.45 -71.62
CA LEU A 3 -36.58 11.34 -70.50
C LEU A 3 -36.00 12.12 -69.27
N LYS A 4 -36.69 13.15 -68.75
CA LYS A 4 -37.39 13.22 -67.43
C LYS A 4 -36.50 13.03 -66.17
N SER A 5 -36.05 14.09 -65.50
CA SER A 5 -36.71 14.87 -64.40
C SER A 5 -36.63 14.20 -63.02
N PHE A 6 -35.96 14.81 -62.03
CA PHE A 6 -36.55 15.37 -60.79
C PHE A 6 -35.48 15.77 -59.72
N ILE A 7 -35.49 17.06 -59.37
CA ILE A 7 -35.46 17.68 -58.02
C ILE A 7 -34.20 17.66 -57.13
N PHE A 8 -33.65 18.88 -56.96
CA PHE A 8 -33.24 19.60 -55.73
C PHE A 8 -32.96 18.81 -54.44
N PHE A 9 -31.81 19.05 -53.79
CA PHE A 9 -31.70 19.95 -52.62
C PHE A 9 -30.23 20.15 -52.19
N ASN A 10 -29.90 21.36 -51.75
CA ASN A 10 -28.63 21.73 -51.11
C ASN A 10 -28.48 21.03 -49.77
N ILE A 11 -27.32 20.43 -49.47
CA ILE A 11 -26.85 20.29 -48.08
C ILE A 11 -25.37 20.68 -48.03
N ILE A 12 -25.15 21.87 -47.47
CA ILE A 12 -23.93 22.28 -46.79
C ILE A 12 -23.62 21.19 -45.75
N VAL A 13 -22.53 20.45 -45.93
CA VAL A 13 -22.00 19.59 -44.88
C VAL A 13 -21.40 20.50 -43.83
N LEU A 14 -22.22 20.85 -42.83
CA LEU A 14 -21.74 21.38 -41.56
C LEU A 14 -20.88 20.28 -40.94
N VAL A 15 -19.58 20.51 -40.86
CA VAL A 15 -18.69 19.72 -40.01
C VAL A 15 -19.07 20.05 -38.57
N LEU A 16 -20.11 19.39 -38.05
CA LEU A 16 -20.28 19.20 -36.62
C LEU A 16 -19.27 18.13 -36.21
N GLY A 17 -18.02 18.56 -36.07
CA GLY A 17 -17.15 17.94 -35.09
C GLY A 17 -17.81 18.16 -33.73
N ILE A 18 -18.67 17.22 -33.34
CA ILE A 18 -18.91 16.96 -31.93
C ILE A 18 -17.58 16.37 -31.45
N THR A 19 -16.60 17.24 -31.21
CA THR A 19 -15.67 17.01 -30.12
C THR A 19 -16.58 16.80 -28.94
N SER A 20 -16.66 15.56 -28.47
CA SER A 20 -17.22 15.23 -27.17
C SER A 20 -16.73 16.31 -26.22
N LEU A 21 -17.66 17.15 -25.75
CA LEU A 21 -17.41 18.03 -24.62
C LEU A 21 -16.96 17.10 -23.51
N ALA A 22 -15.65 17.02 -23.29
CA ALA A 22 -15.10 16.56 -22.04
C ALA A 22 -15.62 17.57 -21.02
N PHE A 23 -16.77 17.25 -20.42
CA PHE A 23 -17.19 17.81 -19.15
C PHE A 23 -16.19 17.25 -18.12
N GLY A 24 -14.96 17.77 -18.17
CA GLY A 24 -13.90 17.48 -17.24
C GLY A 24 -14.19 18.28 -15.99
N TRP A 25 -14.76 17.62 -15.00
CA TRP A 25 -14.86 18.13 -13.65
C TRP A 25 -13.46 18.49 -13.12
N SER A 26 -13.31 19.67 -12.51
CA SER A 26 -12.07 20.03 -11.79
C SER A 26 -12.21 19.75 -10.30
N LEU A 27 -11.11 19.43 -9.63
CA LEU A 27 -11.06 19.26 -8.17
C LEU A 27 -11.57 20.49 -7.40
N GLU A 28 -11.45 21.69 -7.98
CA GLU A 28 -12.00 22.90 -7.38
C GLU A 28 -13.54 22.91 -7.48
N GLU A 29 -14.11 22.53 -8.63
CA GLU A 29 -15.55 22.47 -8.82
C GLU A 29 -16.20 21.36 -7.99
N ALA A 30 -15.52 20.22 -7.88
CA ALA A 30 -15.79 19.12 -6.95
C ALA A 30 -16.05 19.55 -5.55
N ALA A 31 -15.15 20.37 -5.05
CA ALA A 31 -15.00 20.62 -3.64
C ALA A 31 -15.90 21.76 -3.16
N LYS A 32 -16.48 22.56 -4.06
CA LYS A 32 -17.35 23.70 -3.72
C LYS A 32 -18.40 23.36 -2.65
N PRO A 33 -19.14 22.23 -2.71
CA PRO A 33 -20.13 21.90 -1.68
C PRO A 33 -19.52 21.57 -0.31
N TYR A 34 -18.23 21.27 -0.27
CA TYR A 34 -17.49 20.78 0.89
C TYR A 34 -16.52 21.81 1.46
N ALA A 35 -16.41 23.00 0.87
CA ALA A 35 -15.57 24.07 1.37
C ALA A 35 -15.92 24.41 2.83
N GLY A 36 -14.90 24.48 3.68
CA GLY A 36 -15.04 24.69 5.13
C GLY A 36 -15.16 23.41 5.96
N VAL A 37 -15.29 22.23 5.34
CA VAL A 37 -15.19 20.94 6.03
C VAL A 37 -13.76 20.73 6.55
N THR A 38 -13.65 20.07 7.70
CA THR A 38 -12.37 19.59 8.23
C THR A 38 -12.40 18.07 8.29
N LEU A 39 -11.47 17.43 7.59
CA LEU A 39 -11.23 15.98 7.64
C LEU A 39 -10.11 15.67 8.61
N ARG A 40 -10.21 14.56 9.31
CA ARG A 40 -9.18 14.02 10.19
C ARG A 40 -8.68 12.70 9.65
N PHE A 41 -7.39 12.67 9.33
CA PHE A 41 -6.70 11.50 8.79
C PHE A 41 -5.72 10.95 9.82
N ILE A 42 -5.94 9.73 10.30
CA ILE A 42 -4.95 9.00 11.11
C ILE A 42 -4.14 8.07 10.22
N THR A 43 -2.81 8.13 10.33
CA THR A 43 -1.91 7.37 9.47
C THR A 43 -0.65 6.89 10.17
N GLU A 44 0.01 5.89 9.62
CA GLU A 44 1.33 5.46 10.08
C GLU A 44 2.39 6.51 9.76
N THR A 45 3.43 6.62 10.59
CA THR A 45 4.59 7.47 10.35
C THR A 45 5.50 6.88 9.27
N THR A 46 5.08 6.98 8.01
CA THR A 46 5.81 6.51 6.81
C THR A 46 6.07 7.67 5.83
N PRO A 47 7.02 7.55 4.88
CA PRO A 47 7.29 8.59 3.88
C PRO A 47 6.05 9.11 3.13
N PRO A 48 5.10 8.26 2.70
CA PRO A 48 3.85 8.72 2.08
C PRO A 48 3.03 9.66 2.96
N SER A 49 3.00 9.44 4.27
CA SER A 49 2.29 10.33 5.21
C SER A 49 2.91 11.72 5.28
N TYR A 50 4.24 11.83 5.18
CA TYR A 50 4.91 13.13 5.08
C TYR A 50 4.60 13.83 3.75
N TRP A 51 4.57 13.06 2.65
CA TRP A 51 4.20 13.62 1.34
C TRP A 51 2.77 14.14 1.33
N VAL A 52 1.81 13.46 1.98
CA VAL A 52 0.45 13.97 2.14
C VAL A 52 0.48 15.35 2.80
N GLU A 53 1.17 15.50 3.93
CA GLU A 53 1.31 16.79 4.64
C GLU A 53 1.91 17.89 3.74
N GLU A 54 2.89 17.55 2.88
CA GLU A 54 3.48 18.48 1.92
C GLU A 54 2.51 18.89 0.80
N ALA A 55 1.61 18.00 0.37
CA ALA A 55 0.61 18.26 -0.66
C ALA A 55 -0.63 18.98 -0.13
N LEU A 56 -0.88 18.94 1.19
CA LEU A 56 -2.07 19.55 1.78
C LEU A 56 -2.27 21.03 1.44
N PRO A 57 -1.26 21.93 1.47
CA PRO A 57 -1.50 23.34 1.17
C PRO A 57 -2.14 23.58 -0.20
N GLU A 58 -1.73 22.81 -1.23
CA GLU A 58 -2.32 22.90 -2.56
C GLU A 58 -3.76 22.36 -2.56
N PHE A 59 -3.99 21.20 -1.93
CA PHE A 59 -5.32 20.64 -1.79
C PHE A 59 -6.27 21.58 -1.02
N GLU A 60 -5.86 22.12 0.12
CA GLU A 60 -6.67 23.01 0.95
C GLU A 60 -6.96 24.33 0.22
N GLN A 61 -6.01 24.85 -0.56
CA GLN A 61 -6.21 26.04 -1.38
C GLN A 61 -7.22 25.81 -2.50
N ALA A 62 -7.13 24.67 -3.19
CA ALA A 62 -8.02 24.33 -4.30
C ALA A 62 -9.44 23.99 -3.83
N THR A 63 -9.57 23.34 -2.66
CA THR A 63 -10.83 22.74 -2.22
C THR A 63 -11.54 23.54 -1.12
N GLY A 64 -10.80 24.32 -0.34
CA GLY A 64 -11.29 24.91 0.91
C GLY A 64 -11.57 23.89 2.02
N ILE A 65 -11.25 22.61 1.81
CA ILE A 65 -11.33 21.54 2.82
C ILE A 65 -10.04 21.59 3.62
N LYS A 66 -10.12 21.48 4.95
CA LYS A 66 -8.96 21.32 5.83
C LYS A 66 -8.68 19.86 6.12
N VAL A 67 -7.43 19.46 6.20
CA VAL A 67 -7.05 18.10 6.60
C VAL A 67 -6.11 18.14 7.80
N ILE A 68 -6.53 17.51 8.89
CA ILE A 68 -5.71 17.33 10.09
C ILE A 68 -5.11 15.92 10.03
N VAL A 69 -3.80 15.83 9.87
CA VAL A 69 -3.07 14.56 9.86
C VAL A 69 -2.57 14.23 11.26
N GLU A 70 -2.90 13.04 11.74
CA GLU A 70 -2.35 12.47 12.95
C GLU A 70 -1.49 11.25 12.61
N ARG A 71 -0.17 11.41 12.74
CA ARG A 71 0.78 10.31 12.51
C ARG A 71 1.00 9.52 13.80
N GLN A 72 0.97 8.20 13.69
CA GLN A 72 1.22 7.26 14.79
C GLN A 72 2.22 6.18 14.37
N ALA A 73 2.82 5.50 15.35
CA ALA A 73 3.50 4.23 15.07
C ALA A 73 2.45 3.14 14.81
N HIS A 74 2.77 2.15 13.96
CA HIS A 74 1.85 1.11 13.50
C HIS A 74 0.92 0.53 14.59
N PRO A 75 1.41 0.11 15.77
CA PRO A 75 0.52 -0.46 16.79
C PRO A 75 -0.47 0.57 17.39
N HIS A 76 -0.04 1.83 17.51
CA HIS A 76 -0.87 2.89 18.08
C HIS A 76 -1.90 3.42 17.07
N LEU A 77 -1.59 3.34 15.77
CA LEU A 77 -2.55 3.60 14.70
C LEU A 77 -3.76 2.64 14.82
N GLU A 78 -3.48 1.34 14.90
CA GLU A 78 -4.53 0.31 15.01
C GLU A 78 -5.38 0.50 16.27
N GLU A 79 -4.73 0.69 17.42
CA GLU A 79 -5.40 0.87 18.71
C GLU A 79 -6.34 2.08 18.70
N LYS A 80 -5.88 3.23 18.18
CA LYS A 80 -6.71 4.44 18.11
C LYS A 80 -7.88 4.31 17.15
N ALA A 81 -7.67 3.71 15.98
CA ALA A 81 -8.75 3.45 15.04
C ALA A 81 -9.82 2.53 15.67
N LEU A 82 -9.40 1.43 16.30
CA LEU A 82 -10.30 0.51 16.99
C LEU A 82 -11.06 1.17 18.16
N MET A 83 -10.40 2.06 18.91
CA MET A 83 -11.06 2.83 19.96
C MET A 83 -12.14 3.77 19.41
N ASP A 84 -11.86 4.48 18.32
CA ASP A 84 -12.84 5.36 17.66
C ASP A 84 -14.04 4.56 17.14
N PHE A 85 -13.78 3.40 16.49
CA PHE A 85 -14.82 2.49 16.02
C PHE A 85 -15.69 1.95 17.16
N ALA A 86 -15.07 1.47 18.24
CA ALA A 86 -15.78 0.87 19.37
C ALA A 86 -16.62 1.90 20.13
N SER A 87 -16.11 3.12 20.28
CA SER A 87 -16.79 4.22 20.97
C SER A 87 -17.75 5.00 20.07
N LYS A 88 -17.67 4.79 18.74
CA LYS A 88 -18.44 5.49 17.71
C LYS A 88 -18.31 7.01 17.83
N THR A 89 -17.12 7.48 18.19
CA THR A 89 -16.90 8.92 18.38
C THR A 89 -16.84 9.68 17.05
N GLY A 90 -16.43 9.02 15.96
CA GLY A 90 -16.30 9.64 14.64
C GLY A 90 -15.22 10.71 14.64
N ILE A 91 -14.12 10.46 15.36
CA ILE A 91 -13.00 11.41 15.47
C ILE A 91 -12.23 11.44 14.16
N TYR A 92 -12.07 10.30 13.48
CA TYR A 92 -11.31 10.21 12.25
C TYR A 92 -12.25 9.89 11.09
N ASP A 93 -12.04 10.60 9.98
CA ASP A 93 -12.79 10.42 8.73
C ASP A 93 -12.05 9.47 7.78
N ILE A 94 -10.72 9.48 7.85
CA ILE A 94 -9.84 8.68 7.00
C ILE A 94 -8.88 7.91 7.90
N PHE A 95 -8.70 6.63 7.59
CA PHE A 95 -7.82 5.73 8.31
C PHE A 95 -6.87 5.05 7.33
N ASN A 96 -5.57 5.17 7.59
CA ASN A 96 -4.63 4.22 7.03
C ASN A 96 -4.81 2.88 7.78
N PHE A 97 -4.93 1.77 7.04
CA PHE A 97 -5.04 0.45 7.63
C PHE A 97 -4.22 -0.56 6.85
N ASP A 98 -3.66 -1.53 7.57
CA ASP A 98 -2.93 -2.64 6.96
C ASP A 98 -3.90 -3.55 6.20
N TYR A 99 -3.50 -4.03 5.02
CA TYR A 99 -4.31 -4.93 4.19
C TYR A 99 -4.73 -6.22 4.93
N SER A 100 -3.94 -6.67 5.92
CA SER A 100 -4.29 -7.80 6.78
C SER A 100 -5.50 -7.53 7.70
N TRP A 101 -5.91 -6.27 7.84
CA TRP A 101 -7.03 -5.85 8.67
C TRP A 101 -8.36 -5.76 7.92
N THR A 102 -8.34 -5.72 6.58
CA THR A 102 -9.52 -5.53 5.73
C THR A 102 -10.67 -6.44 6.17
N GLY A 103 -10.42 -7.75 6.26
CA GLY A 103 -11.48 -8.72 6.58
C GLY A 103 -12.13 -8.55 7.95
N LYS A 104 -11.36 -8.21 8.99
CA LYS A 104 -11.92 -7.99 10.34
C LYS A 104 -12.72 -6.68 10.40
N TYR A 105 -12.28 -5.64 9.68
CA TYR A 105 -12.97 -4.35 9.65
C TYR A 105 -14.26 -4.41 8.84
N VAL A 106 -14.27 -5.12 7.71
CA VAL A 106 -15.48 -5.37 6.92
C VAL A 106 -16.51 -6.16 7.73
N LYS A 107 -16.10 -7.27 8.37
CA LYS A 107 -17.02 -8.08 9.19
C LYS A 107 -17.57 -7.32 10.41
N ALA A 108 -16.80 -6.38 10.95
CA ALA A 108 -17.24 -5.55 12.07
C ALA A 108 -18.07 -4.33 11.62
N GLY A 109 -18.14 -4.03 10.32
CA GLY A 109 -18.83 -2.86 9.79
C GLY A 109 -18.12 -1.53 10.11
N TYR A 110 -16.79 -1.55 10.19
CA TYR A 110 -15.99 -0.37 10.52
C TYR A 110 -15.54 0.44 9.29
N ILE A 111 -15.49 -0.19 8.13
CA ILE A 111 -15.11 0.44 6.86
C ILE A 111 -16.19 0.21 5.80
N GLU A 112 -16.43 1.23 5.01
CA GLU A 112 -17.45 1.22 3.95
C GLU A 112 -16.82 0.79 2.61
N PRO A 113 -17.60 0.19 1.68
CA PRO A 113 -17.11 -0.12 0.34
C PRO A 113 -16.58 1.13 -0.35
N PHE A 114 -15.38 1.07 -0.90
CA PHE A 114 -14.72 2.21 -1.53
C PHE A 114 -15.26 2.50 -2.94
N GLU A 115 -15.84 1.49 -3.60
CA GLU A 115 -16.46 1.56 -4.93
C GLU A 115 -17.46 2.72 -5.05
N GLN A 116 -18.17 3.05 -3.97
CA GLN A 116 -19.12 4.17 -3.96
C GLN A 116 -18.50 5.54 -4.26
N PHE A 117 -17.19 5.70 -4.04
CA PHE A 117 -16.47 6.94 -4.31
C PHE A 117 -15.89 6.97 -5.74
N ILE A 118 -15.34 5.84 -6.20
CA ILE A 118 -14.71 5.74 -7.53
C ILE A 118 -15.70 5.51 -8.67
N ASP A 119 -16.88 4.94 -8.40
CA ASP A 119 -17.93 4.76 -9.41
C ASP A 119 -18.85 5.98 -9.51
N ASN A 120 -18.73 6.95 -8.60
CA ASN A 120 -19.54 8.16 -8.59
C ASN A 120 -18.91 9.22 -9.52
N PRO A 121 -19.55 9.57 -10.66
CA PRO A 121 -18.98 10.54 -11.61
C PRO A 121 -18.83 11.96 -11.05
N ALA A 122 -19.51 12.27 -9.93
CA ALA A 122 -19.38 13.55 -9.24
C ALA A 122 -18.24 13.55 -8.20
N LEU A 123 -17.54 12.43 -8.01
CA LEU A 123 -16.41 12.29 -7.07
C LEU A 123 -15.16 11.68 -7.71
N ALA A 124 -15.32 10.87 -8.75
CA ALA A 124 -14.25 10.18 -9.44
C ALA A 124 -13.51 11.15 -10.37
N ASP A 125 -12.24 11.42 -10.06
CA ASP A 125 -11.38 12.21 -10.95
C ASP A 125 -11.19 11.47 -12.28
N PRO A 126 -11.64 12.02 -13.43
CA PRO A 126 -11.50 11.37 -14.73
C PRO A 126 -10.04 11.21 -15.17
N ASN A 127 -9.10 11.90 -14.53
CA ASN A 127 -7.66 11.76 -14.79
C ASN A 127 -7.00 10.70 -13.91
N ASN A 128 -7.72 10.14 -12.93
CA ASN A 128 -7.20 9.08 -12.09
C ASN A 128 -7.38 7.71 -12.78
N ASP A 129 -6.33 7.22 -13.43
CA ASP A 129 -6.33 5.88 -14.01
C ASP A 129 -6.08 4.82 -12.95
N LEU A 130 -7.18 4.24 -12.41
CA LEU A 130 -7.11 3.18 -11.41
C LEU A 130 -6.36 1.93 -11.89
N LYS A 131 -6.17 1.76 -13.22
CA LYS A 131 -5.43 0.63 -13.80
C LYS A 131 -3.92 0.87 -13.81
N ASP A 132 -3.45 2.08 -13.52
CA ASP A 132 -2.02 2.40 -13.41
C ASP A 132 -1.40 1.88 -12.09
N PHE A 133 -2.24 1.48 -11.14
CA PHE A 133 -1.80 0.79 -9.94
C PHE A 133 -1.41 -0.66 -10.24
N TYR A 134 -0.37 -1.16 -9.56
CA TYR A 134 -0.06 -2.59 -9.56
C TYR A 134 -1.30 -3.39 -9.08
N PRO A 135 -1.76 -4.42 -9.83
CA PRO A 135 -2.97 -5.16 -9.47
C PRO A 135 -2.99 -5.70 -8.04
N ARG A 136 -1.83 -6.14 -7.54
CA ARG A 136 -1.65 -6.66 -6.18
C ARG A 136 -1.96 -5.63 -5.08
N MET A 137 -1.83 -4.34 -5.37
CA MET A 137 -2.18 -3.28 -4.43
C MET A 137 -3.68 -3.22 -4.18
N TRP A 138 -4.48 -3.38 -5.25
CA TRP A 138 -5.92 -3.45 -5.15
C TRP A 138 -6.36 -4.70 -4.41
N GLU A 139 -5.77 -5.86 -4.69
CA GLU A 139 -6.10 -7.12 -3.99
C GLU A 139 -6.05 -6.98 -2.45
N GLY A 140 -5.13 -6.19 -1.91
CA GLY A 140 -5.02 -5.94 -0.48
C GLY A 140 -6.20 -5.15 0.12
N THR A 141 -6.95 -4.41 -0.71
CA THR A 141 -8.12 -3.65 -0.28
C THR A 141 -9.42 -4.43 -0.53
N MET A 142 -9.36 -5.60 -1.19
CA MET A 142 -10.55 -6.37 -1.56
C MET A 142 -11.05 -7.26 -0.43
N TRP A 143 -12.36 -7.36 -0.29
CA TRP A 143 -13.04 -8.38 0.51
C TRP A 143 -14.31 -8.82 -0.21
N ASP A 144 -14.51 -10.14 -0.37
CA ASP A 144 -15.65 -10.74 -1.09
C ASP A 144 -15.92 -10.08 -2.47
N GLY A 145 -14.83 -9.79 -3.20
CA GLY A 145 -14.89 -9.20 -4.54
C GLY A 145 -15.17 -7.70 -4.58
N LYS A 146 -15.13 -6.99 -3.45
CA LYS A 146 -15.31 -5.54 -3.37
C LYS A 146 -14.13 -4.80 -2.76
N ALA A 147 -13.81 -3.61 -3.26
CA ALA A 147 -12.77 -2.76 -2.68
C ALA A 147 -13.30 -2.03 -1.43
N TYR A 148 -12.51 -2.00 -0.36
CA TYR A 148 -12.81 -1.31 0.91
C TYR A 148 -11.77 -0.25 1.29
N GLY A 149 -10.86 0.06 0.37
CA GLY A 149 -9.86 1.10 0.56
C GLY A 149 -9.19 1.49 -0.75
N TYR A 150 -8.44 2.58 -0.69
CA TYR A 150 -7.62 3.06 -1.78
C TYR A 150 -6.15 2.67 -1.53
N PRO A 151 -5.45 2.11 -2.53
CA PRO A 151 -4.01 1.87 -2.41
C PRO A 151 -3.24 3.14 -2.01
N PHE A 152 -2.58 3.10 -0.86
CA PHE A 152 -1.82 4.25 -0.32
C PHE A 152 -0.32 4.02 -0.44
N ASP A 153 0.19 2.93 0.13
CA ASP A 153 1.60 2.57 0.04
C ASP A 153 1.82 1.06 0.02
N SER A 154 3.03 0.68 -0.40
CA SER A 154 3.49 -0.71 -0.43
C SER A 154 4.89 -0.75 0.15
N VAL A 155 5.12 -1.63 1.11
CA VAL A 155 6.44 -1.88 1.66
C VAL A 155 6.97 -3.19 1.08
N ILE A 156 8.06 -3.09 0.32
CA ILE A 156 8.76 -4.24 -0.25
C ILE A 156 10.07 -4.42 0.53
N GLN A 157 10.31 -5.64 1.03
CA GLN A 157 11.56 -5.95 1.72
C GLN A 157 12.67 -6.30 0.72
N TYR A 158 13.83 -5.69 0.93
CA TYR A 158 15.05 -5.97 0.17
C TYR A 158 16.21 -6.24 1.13
N LEU A 159 17.17 -7.04 0.68
CA LEU A 159 18.45 -7.16 1.36
C LEU A 159 19.29 -5.92 1.06
N PHE A 160 19.59 -5.13 2.10
CA PHE A 160 20.54 -4.03 2.04
C PHE A 160 21.91 -4.53 2.52
N TRP A 161 22.98 -4.10 1.85
CA TRP A 161 24.34 -4.42 2.24
C TRP A 161 25.28 -3.24 2.03
N ASN A 162 26.40 -3.23 2.76
CA ASN A 162 27.43 -2.22 2.63
C ASN A 162 28.54 -2.73 1.70
N LYS A 163 28.65 -2.13 0.50
CA LYS A 163 29.64 -2.50 -0.52
C LYS A 163 31.08 -2.34 -0.03
N ALA A 164 31.40 -1.27 0.70
CA ALA A 164 32.76 -1.05 1.18
C ALA A 164 33.19 -2.12 2.19
N ILE A 165 32.28 -2.54 3.08
CA ILE A 165 32.52 -3.66 4.00
C ILE A 165 32.68 -4.97 3.22
N TYR A 166 31.85 -5.20 2.19
CA TYR A 166 31.98 -6.39 1.36
C TYR A 166 33.34 -6.42 0.65
N ASP A 167 33.79 -5.31 0.08
CA ASP A 167 35.08 -5.20 -0.60
C ASP A 167 36.26 -5.43 0.38
N GLU A 168 36.22 -4.82 1.57
CA GLU A 168 37.24 -4.96 2.62
C GLU A 168 37.44 -6.42 3.05
N TYR A 169 36.35 -7.17 3.18
CA TYR A 169 36.37 -8.57 3.59
C TYR A 169 36.39 -9.54 2.38
N GLY A 170 36.45 -9.05 1.15
CA GLY A 170 36.48 -9.88 -0.06
C GLY A 170 35.21 -10.72 -0.25
N VAL A 171 34.03 -10.15 -0.03
CA VAL A 171 32.71 -10.72 -0.33
C VAL A 171 32.26 -10.21 -1.70
N ALA A 172 32.05 -11.11 -2.65
CA ALA A 172 31.85 -10.75 -4.06
C ALA A 172 30.52 -10.01 -4.35
N GLY A 173 29.52 -10.13 -3.48
CA GLY A 173 28.21 -9.53 -3.68
C GLY A 173 27.16 -10.10 -2.73
N PRO A 174 25.90 -9.61 -2.81
CA PRO A 174 24.84 -10.07 -1.93
C PRO A 174 24.57 -11.57 -2.14
N PRO A 175 24.32 -12.33 -1.05
CA PRO A 175 24.01 -13.75 -1.13
C PRO A 175 22.70 -13.99 -1.87
N LYS A 176 22.59 -15.11 -2.59
CA LYS A 176 21.40 -15.48 -3.36
C LYS A 176 20.64 -16.66 -2.76
N LYS A 177 21.23 -17.34 -1.78
CA LYS A 177 20.68 -18.50 -1.09
C LYS A 177 20.90 -18.39 0.41
N PRO A 178 20.07 -19.05 1.24
CA PRO A 178 20.23 -19.05 2.69
C PRO A 178 21.64 -19.47 3.14
N ASP A 179 22.20 -20.55 2.59
CA ASP A 179 23.54 -21.02 2.99
C ASP A 179 24.64 -19.99 2.67
N GLU A 180 24.60 -19.37 1.48
CA GLU A 180 25.52 -18.28 1.10
C GLU A 180 25.39 -17.08 2.03
N TRP A 181 24.17 -16.78 2.48
CA TRP A 181 23.92 -15.70 3.40
C TRP A 181 24.48 -16.02 4.79
N MET A 182 24.30 -17.24 5.29
CA MET A 182 24.90 -17.71 6.54
C MET A 182 26.42 -17.58 6.53
N ASP A 183 27.07 -18.03 5.46
CA ASP A 183 28.53 -17.89 5.29
C ASP A 183 28.95 -16.41 5.25
N THR A 184 28.17 -15.56 4.59
CA THR A 184 28.43 -14.11 4.54
C THR A 184 28.29 -13.47 5.91
N MET A 185 27.23 -13.79 6.66
CA MET A 185 27.02 -13.29 8.03
C MET A 185 28.17 -13.72 8.94
N GLN A 186 28.57 -14.98 8.90
CA GLN A 186 29.70 -15.49 9.69
C GLN A 186 31.01 -14.79 9.33
N LYS A 187 31.27 -14.61 8.03
CA LYS A 187 32.50 -13.97 7.54
C LYS A 187 32.62 -12.49 7.93
N LEU A 188 31.49 -11.79 8.05
CA LEU A 188 31.45 -10.37 8.40
C LEU A 188 31.30 -10.11 9.90
N ASN A 189 31.13 -11.16 10.73
CA ASN A 189 30.85 -10.98 12.15
C ASN A 189 32.14 -10.78 12.97
N HIS A 190 32.47 -9.51 13.25
CA HIS A 190 33.62 -9.08 14.05
C HIS A 190 33.18 -8.17 15.21
N PRO A 191 32.44 -8.69 16.19
CA PRO A 191 31.93 -7.88 17.29
C PRO A 191 33.06 -7.39 18.21
N PRO A 192 32.88 -6.22 18.86
CA PRO A 192 31.71 -5.34 18.77
C PRO A 192 31.73 -4.37 17.58
N GLN A 193 32.77 -4.39 16.73
CA GLN A 193 32.97 -3.39 15.67
C GLN A 193 32.05 -3.61 14.46
N LEU A 194 31.75 -4.86 14.14
CA LEU A 194 30.93 -5.23 12.99
C LEU A 194 30.11 -6.48 13.32
N TYR A 195 28.83 -6.44 13.01
CA TYR A 195 27.93 -7.59 13.11
C TYR A 195 27.55 -8.05 11.71
N GLY A 196 27.43 -9.36 11.50
CA GLY A 196 27.16 -9.95 10.20
C GLY A 196 25.77 -9.62 9.64
N VAL A 197 24.81 -9.30 10.51
CA VAL A 197 23.43 -8.97 10.14
C VAL A 197 22.78 -8.02 11.14
N GLY A 198 21.91 -7.14 10.66
CA GLY A 198 20.95 -6.43 11.51
C GLY A 198 19.60 -7.14 11.42
N MET A 199 18.94 -7.37 12.56
CA MET A 199 17.66 -8.09 12.60
C MET A 199 16.53 -7.23 13.17
N MET A 200 15.32 -7.45 12.69
CA MET A 200 14.07 -6.88 13.22
C MET A 200 13.50 -7.71 14.39
N ALA A 201 14.35 -8.12 15.34
CA ALA A 201 14.02 -9.12 16.37
C ALA A 201 13.14 -8.62 17.55
N LYS A 202 12.78 -7.33 17.59
CA LYS A 202 11.90 -6.78 18.63
C LYS A 202 10.49 -7.40 18.51
N ARG A 203 9.81 -7.62 19.64
CA ARG A 203 8.38 -7.98 19.66
C ARG A 203 7.54 -6.87 19.03
N HIS A 204 7.31 -6.98 17.73
CA HIS A 204 6.65 -6.01 16.85
C HIS A 204 6.31 -6.70 15.52
N LEU A 205 5.38 -6.16 14.71
CA LEU A 205 5.04 -6.73 13.40
C LEU A 205 6.27 -6.94 12.50
N SER A 206 7.29 -6.10 12.63
CA SER A 206 8.53 -6.19 11.88
C SER A 206 9.25 -7.55 11.98
N VAL A 207 9.18 -8.22 13.14
CA VAL A 207 9.78 -9.57 13.29
C VAL A 207 9.04 -10.59 12.43
N VAL A 208 7.72 -10.42 12.28
CA VAL A 208 6.90 -11.29 11.44
C VAL A 208 7.24 -11.03 9.97
N CYS A 209 7.35 -9.77 9.55
CA CYS A 209 7.69 -9.43 8.17
C CYS A 209 9.08 -9.96 7.77
N GLU A 210 10.09 -9.80 8.63
CA GLU A 210 11.43 -10.34 8.37
C GLU A 210 11.42 -11.88 8.35
N TRP A 211 10.76 -12.51 9.31
CA TRP A 211 10.65 -13.98 9.35
C TRP A 211 9.89 -14.54 8.14
N LEU A 212 8.87 -13.86 7.62
CA LEU A 212 8.15 -14.27 6.41
C LEU A 212 9.06 -14.31 5.18
N CYS A 213 9.97 -13.35 5.03
CA CYS A 213 10.96 -13.39 3.96
C CYS A 213 11.88 -14.61 4.08
N ILE A 214 12.25 -15.01 5.30
CA ILE A 214 12.99 -16.26 5.53
C ILE A 214 12.11 -17.47 5.21
N LEU A 215 10.88 -17.52 5.71
CA LEU A 215 9.94 -18.60 5.44
C LEU A 215 9.82 -18.87 3.94
N TRP A 216 9.61 -17.83 3.15
CA TRP A 216 9.49 -17.95 1.70
C TRP A 216 10.80 -18.31 1.00
N ALA A 217 11.96 -17.88 1.51
CA ALA A 217 13.26 -18.34 1.01
C ALA A 217 13.47 -19.85 1.22
N PHE A 218 12.81 -20.44 2.23
CA PHE A 218 12.76 -21.87 2.49
C PHE A 218 11.52 -22.57 1.87
N GLN A 219 10.79 -21.89 0.98
CA GLN A 219 9.57 -22.40 0.33
C GLN A 219 8.45 -22.79 1.31
N GLY A 220 8.48 -22.25 2.53
CA GLY A 220 7.40 -22.41 3.50
C GLY A 220 6.16 -21.59 3.13
N GLN A 221 5.02 -21.97 3.70
CA GLN A 221 3.73 -21.32 3.48
C GLN A 221 3.05 -21.05 4.82
N LEU A 222 2.17 -20.04 4.85
CA LEU A 222 1.36 -19.75 6.05
C LEU A 222 0.21 -20.74 6.20
N TYR A 223 -0.45 -21.05 5.06
CA TYR A 223 -1.66 -21.86 5.00
C TYR A 223 -1.67 -22.75 3.75
N ASP A 224 -2.43 -23.84 3.80
CA ASP A 224 -2.79 -24.61 2.60
C ASP A 224 -4.04 -24.03 1.89
N GLU A 225 -4.47 -24.67 0.80
CA GLU A 225 -5.66 -24.28 0.02
C GLU A 225 -6.98 -24.30 0.83
N ASN A 226 -7.00 -25.01 1.96
CA ASN A 226 -8.14 -25.13 2.86
C ASN A 226 -7.99 -24.25 4.11
N TYR A 227 -7.02 -23.34 4.14
CA TYR A 227 -6.69 -22.47 5.27
C TYR A 227 -6.21 -23.21 6.54
N ASN A 228 -5.73 -24.44 6.42
CA ASN A 228 -5.02 -25.08 7.53
C ASN A 228 -3.65 -24.44 7.72
N VAL A 229 -3.25 -24.19 8.97
CA VAL A 229 -1.99 -23.54 9.32
C VAL A 229 -0.80 -24.47 9.03
N LEU A 230 0.20 -23.99 8.29
CA LEU A 230 1.40 -24.75 7.90
C LEU A 230 2.70 -24.29 8.57
N LEU A 231 2.63 -23.35 9.51
CA LEU A 231 3.81 -22.71 10.13
C LEU A 231 4.80 -23.67 10.80
N ASN A 232 4.32 -24.84 11.23
CA ASN A 232 5.08 -25.85 11.96
C ASN A 232 5.43 -27.08 11.10
N ASP A 233 5.32 -26.98 9.78
CA ASP A 233 5.81 -28.01 8.87
C ASP A 233 7.35 -28.02 8.79
N GLU A 234 7.91 -28.93 7.98
CA GLU A 234 9.36 -29.06 7.81
C GLU A 234 10.03 -27.76 7.34
N ASN A 235 9.39 -26.99 6.46
CA ASN A 235 9.94 -25.75 5.92
C ASN A 235 9.85 -24.60 6.93
N GLY A 236 8.73 -24.50 7.64
CA GLY A 236 8.54 -23.54 8.73
C GLY A 236 9.51 -23.74 9.89
N ILE A 237 9.78 -25.01 10.25
CA ILE A 237 10.80 -25.34 11.26
C ILE A 237 12.20 -24.94 10.74
N LYS A 238 12.57 -25.30 9.51
CA LYS A 238 13.87 -24.91 8.92
C LYS A 238 14.07 -23.40 8.89
N ALA A 239 13.06 -22.66 8.44
CA ALA A 239 13.09 -21.19 8.40
C ALA A 239 13.27 -20.59 9.80
N THR A 240 12.57 -21.13 10.80
CA THR A 240 12.65 -20.66 12.19
C THR A 240 14.01 -20.95 12.83
N GLU A 241 14.56 -22.14 12.62
CA GLU A 241 15.90 -22.47 13.11
C GLU A 241 16.98 -21.63 12.41
N TYR A 242 16.84 -21.37 11.10
CA TYR A 242 17.71 -20.44 10.38
C TYR A 242 17.64 -19.02 10.97
N TYR A 243 16.43 -18.49 11.16
CA TYR A 243 16.21 -17.15 11.72
C TYR A 243 16.76 -17.03 13.14
N LYS A 244 16.60 -18.05 13.97
CA LYS A 244 17.22 -18.12 15.29
C LYS A 244 18.75 -18.13 15.21
N LYS A 245 19.34 -18.90 14.29
CA LYS A 245 20.79 -18.95 14.11
C LYS A 245 21.38 -17.59 13.67
N MET A 246 20.63 -16.80 12.90
CA MET A 246 21.05 -15.43 12.52
C MET A 246 21.37 -14.55 13.74
N THR A 247 20.72 -14.78 14.88
CA THR A 247 20.95 -14.00 16.11
C THR A 247 22.38 -14.11 16.64
N GLU A 248 23.11 -15.18 16.31
CA GLU A 248 24.52 -15.35 16.68
C GLU A 248 25.45 -14.34 15.98
N PHE A 249 24.97 -13.72 14.89
CA PHE A 249 25.69 -12.73 14.10
C PHE A 249 25.07 -11.33 14.16
N ALA A 250 24.09 -11.13 15.04
CA ALA A 250 23.38 -9.87 15.21
C ALA A 250 23.89 -9.11 16.46
N PRO A 251 23.71 -7.78 16.51
CA PRO A 251 23.93 -7.02 17.74
C PRO A 251 23.11 -7.57 18.93
N PRO A 252 23.64 -7.48 20.16
CA PRO A 252 22.94 -7.92 21.37
C PRO A 252 21.69 -7.07 21.70
#